data_AF-A0A7W6L5Q1-F1
#
_entry.id   AF-A0A7W6L5Q1-F1
#
_cell.length_a   1.000
_cell.length_b   1.000
_cell.length_c   1.000
_cell.angle_alpha   90.00
_cell.angle_beta   90.00
_cell.angle_gamma   90.00
#
_symmetry.space_group_name_H-M   'P 1'
#
loop_
_entity.id
_entity.type
_entity.pdbx_description
1 polymer ?
#
loop_
_entity_poly.entity_id
_entity_poly.type
_entity_poly.pdbx_seq_one_letter_code
_entity_poly.pdbx_strand_id
1 'polypeptide(L)'
;MRKKEFDWDGYFSSASFRQIRELSPELSNRRVPSVYSPDRQLLYLTSLDIDVQTNDETELVVALNEVRNLYLSARSAGSTNGKDVIARTDFAEICNLLANLSEDPDEYMDPDALLEQASTSGA
;
A
#
# COMPACT_ATOMS: atom_id res chain seq x y z
N MET A 1 44.02 -13.87 8.82
CA MET A 1 42.60 -14.03 9.18
C MET A 1 41.76 -13.52 8.01
N ARG A 2 40.90 -14.35 7.41
CA ARG A 2 39.96 -13.86 6.39
C ARG A 2 38.91 -12.99 7.09
N LYS A 3 38.70 -11.77 6.59
CA LYS A 3 37.56 -10.92 7.00
C LYS A 3 36.30 -11.76 6.79
N LYS A 4 35.46 -11.91 7.80
CA LYS A 4 34.09 -12.41 7.60
C LYS A 4 33.42 -11.43 6.64
N GLU A 5 33.10 -11.88 5.43
CA GLU A 5 32.13 -11.19 4.60
C GLU A 5 30.79 -11.20 5.33
N PHE A 6 30.10 -10.08 5.25
CA PHE A 6 28.75 -9.95 5.79
C PHE A 6 27.81 -10.77 4.90
N ASP A 7 27.00 -11.62 5.52
CA ASP A 7 26.02 -12.45 4.82
C ASP A 7 24.78 -11.62 4.46
N TRP A 8 24.85 -10.99 3.28
CA TRP A 8 23.76 -10.15 2.77
C TRP A 8 22.49 -10.96 2.49
N ASP A 9 22.63 -12.18 1.98
CA ASP A 9 21.49 -13.02 1.62
C ASP A 9 20.72 -13.46 2.86
N GLY A 10 21.45 -13.91 3.89
CA GLY A 10 20.87 -14.24 5.19
C GLY A 10 20.17 -13.04 5.84
N TYR A 11 20.78 -11.86 5.73
CA TYR A 11 20.19 -10.62 6.25
C TYR A 11 18.88 -10.25 5.54
N PHE A 12 18.86 -10.21 4.19
CA PHE A 12 17.65 -9.89 3.44
C PHE A 12 16.54 -10.94 3.57
N SER A 13 16.91 -12.20 3.83
CA SER A 13 15.91 -13.27 4.05
C SER A 13 15.18 -13.18 5.39
N SER A 14 15.70 -12.43 6.35
CA SER A 14 15.17 -12.36 7.72
C SER A 14 14.75 -10.96 8.18
N ALA A 15 15.18 -9.91 7.47
CA ALA A 15 14.77 -8.54 7.76
C ALA A 15 13.37 -8.25 7.22
N SER A 16 12.58 -7.48 7.98
CA SER A 16 11.32 -6.96 7.46
C SER A 16 11.58 -5.88 6.41
N PHE A 17 10.64 -5.70 5.48
CA PHE A 17 10.74 -4.68 4.45
C PHE A 17 10.96 -3.28 5.04
N ARG A 18 10.30 -2.97 6.15
CA ARG A 18 10.49 -1.74 6.92
C ARG A 18 11.94 -1.54 7.37
N GLN A 19 12.59 -2.58 7.90
CA GLN A 19 14.00 -2.50 8.34
C GLN A 19 14.95 -2.21 7.17
N ILE A 20 14.73 -2.84 6.00
CA ILE A 20 15.54 -2.58 4.80
C ILE A 20 15.37 -1.14 4.31
N ARG A 21 14.14 -0.63 4.36
CA ARG A 21 13.81 0.74 3.96
C ARG A 21 14.41 1.79 4.89
N GLU A 22 14.39 1.57 6.21
CA GLU A 22 14.99 2.47 7.21
C GLU A 22 16.52 2.59 7.04
N LEU A 23 17.19 1.54 6.56
CA LEU A 23 18.64 1.50 6.34
C LEU A 23 19.09 2.03 4.97
N SER A 24 18.15 2.38 4.09
CA SER A 24 18.42 2.88 2.75
C SER A 24 17.88 4.31 2.60
N PRO A 25 18.57 5.35 3.11
CA PRO A 25 18.08 6.73 3.09
C PRO A 25 17.84 7.25 1.67
N GLU A 26 18.56 6.76 0.67
CA GLU A 26 18.25 7.05 -0.73
C GLU A 26 16.90 6.47 -1.20
N LEU A 27 16.46 5.36 -0.61
CA LEU A 27 15.13 4.78 -0.83
C LEU A 27 14.07 5.43 0.07
N SER A 28 14.44 6.10 1.16
CA SER A 28 13.46 6.83 1.99
C SER A 28 12.74 7.92 1.20
N ASN A 29 13.39 8.47 0.17
CA ASN A 29 12.82 9.46 -0.76
C ASN A 29 12.21 8.83 -2.04
N ARG A 30 12.54 7.58 -2.35
CA ARG A 30 11.98 6.85 -3.50
C ARG A 30 10.93 5.89 -3.02
N ARG A 31 9.70 6.26 -3.29
CA ARG A 31 8.58 5.44 -2.89
C ARG A 31 8.51 4.17 -3.75
N VAL A 32 8.55 3.05 -3.09
CA VAL A 32 8.40 1.72 -3.67
C VAL A 32 6.95 1.55 -4.14
N PRO A 33 6.68 0.80 -5.22
CA PRO A 33 5.31 0.42 -5.56
C PRO A 33 4.79 -0.59 -4.52
N SER A 34 3.48 -0.77 -4.47
CA SER A 34 2.89 -1.91 -3.76
C SER A 34 3.26 -3.23 -4.42
N VAL A 35 3.49 -4.26 -3.60
CA VAL A 35 4.12 -5.50 -4.03
C VAL A 35 3.41 -6.70 -3.40
N TYR A 36 3.18 -7.72 -4.20
CA TYR A 36 2.67 -9.00 -3.73
C TYR A 36 3.79 -9.89 -3.18
N SER A 37 3.48 -10.70 -2.17
CA SER A 37 4.31 -11.85 -1.80
C SER A 37 4.45 -12.84 -2.97
N PRO A 38 5.48 -13.71 -2.98
CA PRO A 38 5.68 -14.68 -4.07
C PRO A 38 4.50 -15.63 -4.31
N ASP A 39 3.78 -16.00 -3.25
CA ASP A 39 2.58 -16.84 -3.28
C ASP A 39 1.28 -16.03 -3.47
N ARG A 40 1.40 -14.71 -3.60
CA ARG A 40 0.29 -13.75 -3.77
C ARG A 40 -0.76 -13.80 -2.67
N GLN A 41 -0.42 -14.30 -1.47
CA GLN A 41 -1.33 -14.28 -0.31
C GLN A 41 -1.30 -12.93 0.41
N LEU A 42 -0.21 -12.18 0.31
CA LEU A 42 -0.05 -10.87 0.92
C LEU A 42 0.16 -9.79 -0.14
N LEU A 43 -0.43 -8.62 0.10
CA LEU A 43 -0.15 -7.37 -0.61
C LEU A 43 0.46 -6.38 0.36
N TYR A 44 1.69 -5.93 0.11
CA TYR A 44 2.30 -4.84 0.84
C TYR A 44 1.86 -3.49 0.25
N LEU A 45 1.19 -2.68 1.06
CA LEU A 45 0.66 -1.35 0.74
C LEU A 45 1.69 -0.28 1.11
N THR A 46 2.36 0.29 0.09
CA THR A 46 3.43 1.27 0.37
C THR A 46 2.90 2.59 0.94
N SER A 47 1.65 2.93 0.66
CA SER A 47 1.01 4.13 1.21
C SER A 47 0.88 4.09 2.72
N LEU A 48 0.59 2.91 3.29
CA LEU A 48 0.37 2.69 4.73
C LEU A 48 1.57 2.03 5.45
N ASP A 49 2.52 1.45 4.71
CA ASP A 49 3.64 0.69 5.27
C ASP A 49 3.18 -0.55 6.08
N ILE A 50 2.17 -1.25 5.55
CA ILE A 50 1.60 -2.49 6.11
C ILE A 50 1.41 -3.53 5.00
N ASP A 51 1.31 -4.79 5.37
CA ASP A 51 0.82 -5.88 4.53
C ASP A 51 -0.61 -6.28 4.90
N VAL A 52 -1.37 -6.76 3.91
CA VAL A 52 -2.75 -7.26 4.07
C VAL A 52 -2.92 -8.59 3.35
N GLN A 53 -3.78 -9.47 3.87
CA GLN A 53 -4.15 -10.71 3.20
C GLN A 53 -5.02 -10.43 1.97
N THR A 54 -4.65 -11.00 0.83
CA THR A 54 -5.35 -10.73 -0.44
C THR A 54 -6.70 -11.41 -0.55
N ASN A 55 -7.05 -12.30 0.38
CA ASN A 55 -8.30 -13.06 0.43
C ASN A 55 -9.13 -12.75 1.69
N ASP A 56 -8.69 -11.81 2.53
CA ASP A 56 -9.44 -11.36 3.70
C ASP A 56 -10.19 -10.07 3.33
N GLU A 57 -11.46 -10.22 2.98
CA GLU A 57 -12.31 -9.08 2.60
C GLU A 57 -12.42 -8.04 3.72
N THR A 58 -12.46 -8.47 4.98
CA THR A 58 -12.60 -7.54 6.12
C THR A 58 -11.32 -6.70 6.27
N GLU A 59 -10.16 -7.34 6.20
CA GLU A 59 -8.87 -6.65 6.25
C GLU A 59 -8.71 -5.68 5.08
N LEU A 60 -9.08 -6.10 3.87
CA LEU A 60 -9.04 -5.27 2.67
C LEU A 60 -9.95 -4.05 2.77
N VAL A 61 -11.18 -4.19 3.30
CA VAL A 61 -12.09 -3.04 3.52
C VAL A 61 -11.52 -2.06 4.54
N VAL A 62 -10.90 -2.54 5.62
CA VAL A 62 -10.23 -1.67 6.60
C VAL A 62 -9.09 -0.90 5.94
N ALA A 63 -8.22 -1.60 5.21
CA ALA A 63 -7.11 -0.99 4.50
C ALA A 63 -7.56 0.02 3.44
N LEU A 64 -8.62 -0.29 2.68
CA LEU A 64 -9.21 0.60 1.69
C LEU A 64 -9.58 1.97 2.30
N ASN A 65 -10.22 1.94 3.47
CA ASN A 65 -10.63 3.16 4.19
C ASN A 65 -9.43 3.96 4.72
N GLU A 66 -8.39 3.29 5.24
CA GLU A 66 -7.17 3.95 5.69
C GLU A 66 -6.42 4.61 4.53
N VAL A 67 -6.25 3.91 3.40
CA VAL A 67 -5.64 4.46 2.18
C VAL A 67 -6.44 5.67 1.68
N ARG A 68 -7.77 5.60 1.69
CA ARG A 68 -8.65 6.72 1.32
C ARG A 68 -8.39 7.94 2.20
N ASN A 69 -8.36 7.77 3.52
CA ASN A 69 -8.11 8.87 4.45
C ASN A 69 -6.74 9.50 4.25
N LEU A 70 -5.72 8.68 3.96
CA LEU A 70 -4.39 9.16 3.62
C LEU A 70 -4.38 9.97 2.32
N TYR A 71 -5.07 9.49 1.28
CA TYR A 71 -5.22 10.19 0.01
C TYR A 71 -5.85 11.57 0.19
N LEU A 72 -7.00 11.64 0.88
CA LEU A 72 -7.72 12.90 1.11
C LEU A 72 -6.89 13.90 1.93
N SER A 73 -6.17 13.40 2.93
CA SER A 73 -5.26 14.20 3.75
C SER A 73 -4.09 14.75 2.93
N ALA A 74 -3.48 13.92 2.09
CA ALA A 74 -2.39 14.33 1.20
C ALA A 74 -2.82 15.38 0.17
N ARG A 75 -4.02 15.20 -0.41
CA ARG A 75 -4.59 16.13 -1.40
C ARG A 75 -4.90 17.48 -0.77
N SER A 76 -5.52 17.48 0.41
CA SER A 76 -5.87 18.71 1.15
C SER A 76 -4.64 19.51 1.59
N ALA A 77 -3.54 18.82 1.91
CA ALA A 77 -2.28 19.45 2.28
C ALA A 77 -1.48 20.01 1.07
N GLY A 78 -1.97 19.84 -0.17
CA GLY A 78 -1.24 20.21 -1.38
C GLY A 78 0.09 19.47 -1.51
N SER A 79 0.13 18.19 -1.09
CA SER A 79 1.38 17.44 -1.01
C SER A 79 2.10 17.35 -2.37
N THR A 80 3.32 17.87 -2.45
CA THR A 80 4.20 17.78 -3.63
C THR A 80 4.99 16.46 -3.68
N ASN A 81 4.72 15.54 -2.74
CA ASN A 81 5.62 14.42 -2.44
C ASN A 81 5.16 13.12 -3.12
N GLY A 82 4.12 13.14 -3.96
CA GLY A 82 3.53 11.95 -4.60
C GLY A 82 2.77 11.03 -3.63
N LYS A 83 2.24 11.58 -2.53
CA LYS A 83 1.57 10.83 -1.44
C LYS A 83 0.17 10.39 -1.83
N ASP A 84 -0.52 11.31 -2.47
CA ASP A 84 -1.76 11.12 -3.20
C ASP A 84 -1.64 10.06 -4.31
N VAL A 85 -0.59 10.10 -5.14
CA VAL A 85 -0.42 9.16 -6.26
C VAL A 85 -0.31 7.71 -5.80
N ILE A 86 0.44 7.46 -4.72
CA ILE A 86 0.59 6.10 -4.18
C ILE A 86 -0.66 5.65 -3.46
N ALA A 87 -1.24 6.51 -2.63
CA ALA A 87 -2.50 6.17 -2.00
C ALA A 87 -3.58 5.84 -3.06
N ARG A 88 -3.65 6.58 -4.16
CA ARG A 88 -4.56 6.27 -5.29
C ARG A 88 -4.24 4.92 -5.95
N THR A 89 -2.97 4.61 -6.14
CA THR A 89 -2.54 3.32 -6.75
C THR A 89 -2.91 2.14 -5.84
N ASP A 90 -2.58 2.25 -4.55
CA ASP A 90 -2.89 1.23 -3.54
C ASP A 90 -4.40 1.05 -3.41
N PHE A 91 -5.15 2.16 -3.42
CA PHE A 91 -6.61 2.14 -3.36
C PHE A 91 -7.21 1.37 -4.54
N ALA A 92 -6.74 1.64 -5.76
CA ALA A 92 -7.20 0.92 -6.95
C ALA A 92 -6.90 -0.58 -6.89
N GLU A 93 -5.73 -0.97 -6.36
CA GLU A 93 -5.39 -2.39 -6.24
C GLU A 93 -6.24 -3.10 -5.18
N ILE A 94 -6.53 -2.44 -4.06
CA ILE A 94 -7.46 -2.99 -3.05
C ILE A 94 -8.87 -3.13 -3.63
N CYS A 95 -9.36 -2.13 -4.39
CA CYS A 95 -10.64 -2.25 -5.09
C CYS A 95 -10.66 -3.44 -6.06
N ASN A 96 -9.58 -3.68 -6.81
CA ASN A 96 -9.48 -4.84 -7.68
C ASN A 96 -9.58 -6.17 -6.90
N LEU A 97 -8.95 -6.26 -5.73
CA LEU A 97 -9.06 -7.44 -4.87
C LEU A 97 -10.49 -7.61 -4.33
N LEU A 98 -11.09 -6.53 -3.82
CA LEU A 98 -12.45 -6.55 -3.28
C LEU A 98 -13.51 -6.87 -4.36
N ALA A 99 -13.36 -6.36 -5.58
CA ALA A 99 -14.24 -6.71 -6.70
C ALA A 99 -14.21 -8.21 -7.04
N ASN A 100 -13.15 -8.93 -6.70
CA ASN A 100 -13.05 -10.38 -6.91
C ASN A 100 -13.60 -11.21 -5.72
N LEU A 101 -13.77 -10.60 -4.55
CA LEU A 101 -14.15 -11.28 -3.31
C LEU A 101 -15.58 -10.96 -2.86
N SER A 102 -16.01 -9.71 -3.06
CA SER A 102 -17.30 -9.18 -2.59
C SER A 102 -18.49 -9.87 -3.25
N GLU A 103 -19.58 -10.02 -2.50
CA GLU A 103 -20.89 -10.41 -3.03
C GLU A 103 -21.48 -9.33 -3.96
N ASP A 104 -21.08 -8.08 -3.78
CA ASP A 104 -21.42 -6.93 -4.63
C ASP A 104 -20.14 -6.33 -5.24
N PRO A 105 -19.66 -6.85 -6.38
CA PRO A 105 -18.41 -6.39 -7.00
C PRO A 105 -18.53 -5.01 -7.65
N ASP A 106 -19.74 -4.58 -8.01
CA ASP A 106 -20.01 -3.31 -8.68
C ASP A 106 -19.61 -2.11 -7.80
N GLU A 107 -19.64 -2.27 -6.46
CA GLU A 107 -19.20 -1.27 -5.48
C GLU A 107 -17.74 -0.83 -5.70
N TYR A 108 -16.89 -1.74 -6.18
CA TYR A 108 -15.43 -1.53 -6.28
C TYR A 108 -14.94 -1.31 -7.72
N MET A 109 -15.84 -1.33 -8.71
CA MET A 109 -15.48 -1.28 -10.13
C MET A 109 -14.95 0.08 -10.61
N ASP A 110 -15.25 1.17 -9.90
CA ASP A 110 -14.76 2.52 -10.22
C ASP A 110 -14.01 3.13 -9.01
N PRO A 111 -12.72 2.79 -8.83
CA PRO A 111 -11.93 3.28 -7.71
C PRO A 111 -11.80 4.81 -7.68
N ASP A 112 -11.78 5.46 -8.85
CA ASP A 112 -11.66 6.91 -8.94
C ASP A 112 -12.95 7.59 -8.47
N ALA A 113 -14.12 7.13 -8.93
CA ALA A 113 -15.40 7.63 -8.44
C ALA A 113 -15.55 7.40 -6.93
N LEU A 114 -15.13 6.23 -6.44
CA LEU A 114 -15.23 5.87 -5.03
C LEU A 114 -14.31 6.74 -4.13
N LEU A 115 -13.14 7.15 -4.62
CA LEU A 115 -12.27 8.12 -3.97
C LEU A 115 -12.90 9.53 -3.92
N GLU A 116 -13.64 9.91 -4.96
CA GLU A 116 -14.24 11.24 -5.09
C GLU A 116 -15.54 11.42 -4.29
N GLN A 117 -16.36 10.37 -4.15
CA GLN A 117 -17.61 10.40 -3.36
C GLN A 117 -17.39 10.84 -1.90
N ALA A 118 -16.24 10.49 -1.30
CA ALA A 118 -15.88 10.90 0.05
C ALA A 118 -15.52 12.39 0.18
N SER A 119 -15.24 13.08 -0.94
CA SER A 119 -14.88 14.51 -0.95
C SER A 119 -16.10 15.42 -0.87
N THR A 120 -17.30 14.92 -1.16
CA THR A 120 -18.55 15.71 -1.28
C THR A 120 -19.41 15.74 -0.02
N SER A 121 -19.08 14.97 1.03
CA SER A 121 -19.84 14.95 2.29
C SER A 121 -19.36 15.97 3.34
N GLY A 122 -18.46 16.90 2.97
CA GLY A 122 -17.85 17.88 3.87
C GLY A 122 -17.99 19.34 3.42
N ALA A 123 -19.09 19.70 2.76
CA ALA A 123 -19.44 21.08 2.40
C ALA A 123 -20.74 21.52 3.08
#